data_AF-A0A0P4R4M8-F1
#
_entry.id   AF-A0A0P4R4M8-F1
#
_cell.length_a   1.000
_cell.length_b   1.000
_cell.length_c   1.000
_cell.angle_alpha   90.00
_cell.angle_beta   90.00
_cell.angle_gamma   90.00
#
_symmetry.space_group_name_H-M   'P 1'
#
loop_
_entity.id
_entity.type
_entity.pdbx_description
1 polymer ?
#
loop_
_entity_poly.entity_id
_entity_poly.type
_entity_poly.pdbx_seq_one_letter_code
_entity_poly.pdbx_strand_id
1 'polypeptide(L)'
;MSGSLPASDRVLTIRRAESMAYQDDRDELALHEATTGEQIALFDLEEIAVDPDYDEFDDAYVLDSGHVLVTGKLKPQGRTPGICHWLFKAATLQPLGRLRYPVPVSEDVTPLGDGAWLTRHGGQLHHWALG
;
A
#
# COMPACT_ATOMS: atom_id res chain seq x y z
N MET A 1 9.35 -1.71 -2.23
CA MET A 1 10.06 -0.41 -2.08
C MET A 1 10.17 -0.04 -0.59
N SER A 2 10.96 0.98 -0.21
CA SER A 2 10.99 1.52 1.17
C SER A 2 10.65 3.01 1.19
N GLY A 3 9.93 3.46 2.21
CA GLY A 3 9.52 4.85 2.41
C GLY A 3 9.71 5.29 3.86
N SER A 4 10.04 6.57 4.07
CA SER A 4 10.18 7.16 5.41
C SER A 4 8.94 7.98 5.78
N LEU A 5 8.56 7.90 7.05
CA LEU A 5 7.46 8.70 7.58
C LEU A 5 7.97 10.12 7.94
N PRO A 6 7.38 11.20 7.38
CA PRO A 6 7.81 12.55 7.67
C PRO A 6 7.80 12.81 9.19
N ALA A 7 8.94 13.29 9.71
CA ALA A 7 9.14 13.61 11.13
C ALA A 7 9.07 12.42 12.12
N SER A 8 9.28 11.18 11.67
CA SER A 8 9.43 10.04 12.58
C SER A 8 10.63 9.16 12.22
N ASP A 9 11.29 8.61 13.24
CA ASP A 9 12.34 7.59 13.10
C ASP A 9 11.73 6.22 12.79
N ARG A 10 10.95 6.15 11.71
CA ARG A 10 10.25 4.94 11.29
C ARG A 10 10.41 4.66 9.80
N VAL A 11 10.54 3.38 9.48
CA VAL A 11 10.69 2.88 8.12
C VAL A 11 9.54 1.95 7.79
N LEU A 12 8.90 2.19 6.65
CA LEU A 12 7.88 1.31 6.08
C LEU A 12 8.54 0.39 5.04
N THR A 13 8.24 -0.90 5.13
CA THR A 13 8.65 -1.90 4.14
C THR A 13 7.43 -2.67 3.66
N ILE A 14 7.43 -3.01 2.37
CA ILE A 14 6.60 -4.07 1.82
C ILE A 14 7.55 -5.18 1.39
N ARG A 15 7.25 -6.41 1.79
CA ARG A 15 8.07 -7.58 1.47
C ARG A 15 7.18 -8.76 1.17
N ARG A 16 7.69 -9.70 0.40
CA ARG A 16 7.13 -11.05 0.35
C ARG A 16 7.67 -11.86 1.52
N ALA A 17 6.79 -12.46 2.32
CA ALA A 17 7.18 -13.39 3.36
C ALA A 17 7.91 -14.57 2.69
N GLU A 18 9.13 -14.85 3.13
CA GLU A 18 9.85 -16.03 2.68
C GLU A 18 9.22 -17.25 3.35
N SER A 19 8.50 -18.07 2.58
CA SER A 19 8.05 -19.38 3.04
C SER A 19 8.85 -20.50 2.39
N MET A 20 9.05 -21.60 3.13
CA MET A 20 9.66 -22.82 2.61
C MET A 20 8.70 -23.64 1.72
N ALA A 21 7.43 -23.24 1.62
CA ALA A 21 6.42 -23.89 0.79
C ALA A 21 6.07 -23.00 -0.42
N TYR A 22 5.99 -23.61 -1.60
CA TYR A 22 5.80 -22.99 -2.92
C TYR A 22 4.45 -22.24 -3.12
N GLN A 23 3.63 -22.11 -2.08
CA GLN A 23 2.26 -21.57 -2.13
C GLN A 23 1.97 -20.55 -1.02
N ASP A 24 3.00 -20.02 -0.38
CA ASP A 24 2.87 -19.13 0.79
C ASP A 24 3.69 -17.85 0.54
N ASP A 25 3.50 -17.28 -0.65
CA ASP A 25 4.07 -16.02 -1.12
C ASP A 25 3.21 -14.85 -0.60
N ARG A 26 3.24 -14.60 0.72
CA ARG A 26 2.40 -13.56 1.34
C ARG A 26 3.04 -12.19 1.24
N ASP A 27 2.34 -11.20 0.69
CA ASP A 27 2.80 -9.81 0.76
C ASP A 27 2.51 -9.23 2.16
N GLU A 28 3.54 -8.74 2.84
CA GLU A 28 3.47 -8.18 4.18
C GLU A 28 3.85 -6.71 4.17
N LEU A 29 3.06 -5.91 4.90
CA LEU A 29 3.38 -4.53 5.21
C LEU A 29 3.93 -4.46 6.63
N ALA A 30 5.16 -3.97 6.78
CA ALA A 30 5.82 -3.87 8.08
C ALA A 30 6.29 -2.45 8.38
N LEU A 31 6.18 -2.09 9.65
CA LEU A 31 6.66 -0.83 10.20
C LEU A 31 7.78 -1.12 11.18
N HIS A 32 8.93 -0.47 10.99
CA HIS A 32 10.11 -0.62 11.83
C HIS A 32 10.51 0.69 12.47
N GLU A 33 11.10 0.62 13.66
CA GLU A 33 11.86 1.72 14.23
C GLU A 33 13.19 1.84 13.48
N ALA A 34 13.53 3.04 13.01
CA ALA A 34 14.64 3.26 12.08
C ALA A 34 16.02 3.01 12.72
N THR A 35 16.16 3.27 14.01
CA THR A 35 17.46 3.20 14.72
C THR A 35 17.85 1.77 15.07
N THR A 36 16.89 0.98 15.52
CA THR A 36 17.05 -0.36 16.07
C THR A 36 16.66 -1.45 15.08
N GLY A 37 15.82 -1.11 14.09
CA GLY A 37 15.21 -2.08 13.18
C GLY A 37 14.06 -2.88 13.81
N GLU A 38 13.69 -2.60 15.06
CA GLU A 38 12.61 -3.30 15.76
C GLU A 38 11.29 -3.17 14.97
N GLN A 39 10.63 -4.29 14.73
CA GLN A 39 9.31 -4.30 14.09
C GLN A 39 8.25 -3.81 15.09
N ILE A 40 7.63 -2.69 14.78
CA ILE A 40 6.56 -2.06 15.57
C ILE A 40 5.20 -2.65 15.20
N ALA A 41 4.95 -2.90 13.92
CA ALA A 41 3.70 -3.43 13.41
C ALA A 41 3.95 -4.27 12.14
N LEU A 42 3.06 -5.24 11.92
CA LEU A 42 3.03 -6.10 10.74
C LEU A 42 1.58 -6.32 10.35
N PHE A 43 1.31 -6.27 9.05
CA PHE A 43 0.02 -6.58 8.48
C PHE A 43 0.17 -7.52 7.29
N ASP A 44 -0.59 -8.60 7.28
CA ASP A 44 -0.65 -9.57 6.19
C ASP A 44 -1.65 -9.06 5.14
N LEU A 45 -1.16 -8.71 3.94
CA LEU A 45 -2.00 -8.09 2.91
C LEU A 45 -3.02 -9.06 2.32
N GLU A 46 -2.86 -10.37 2.51
CA GLU A 46 -3.89 -11.35 2.14
C GLU A 46 -5.21 -11.13 2.90
N GLU A 47 -5.18 -10.54 4.11
CA GLU A 47 -6.40 -10.23 4.87
C GLU A 47 -7.33 -9.23 4.16
N ILE A 48 -6.82 -8.45 3.21
CA ILE A 48 -7.60 -7.50 2.40
C ILE A 48 -7.72 -7.88 0.93
N ALA A 49 -7.12 -9.00 0.53
CA ALA A 49 -7.26 -9.55 -0.81
C ALA A 49 -8.71 -10.03 -1.05
N VAL A 50 -9.16 -9.91 -2.29
CA VAL A 50 -10.44 -10.49 -2.75
C VAL A 50 -10.23 -11.92 -3.22
N ASP A 51 -9.12 -12.17 -3.90
CA ASP A 51 -8.67 -13.47 -4.39
C ASP A 51 -7.16 -13.60 -4.09
N PRO A 52 -6.78 -14.15 -2.91
CA PRO A 52 -5.38 -14.20 -2.46
C PRO A 52 -4.42 -14.89 -3.43
N ASP A 53 -4.91 -15.86 -4.22
CA ASP A 53 -4.09 -16.59 -5.17
C ASP A 53 -3.69 -15.75 -6.40
N TYR A 54 -4.39 -14.63 -6.65
CA TYR A 54 -4.24 -13.85 -7.88
C TYR A 54 -4.02 -12.35 -7.66
N ASP A 55 -4.50 -11.82 -6.54
CA ASP A 55 -4.31 -10.42 -6.17
C ASP A 55 -2.85 -10.18 -5.77
N GLU A 56 -2.30 -9.05 -6.21
CA GLU A 56 -0.90 -8.69 -5.97
C GLU A 56 -0.83 -7.32 -5.30
N PHE A 57 0.10 -7.16 -4.36
CA PHE A 57 0.36 -5.88 -3.71
C PHE A 57 1.77 -5.40 -4.09
N ASP A 58 1.84 -4.32 -4.86
CA ASP A 58 3.08 -3.91 -5.51
C ASP A 58 3.92 -2.97 -4.62
N ASP A 59 3.27 -1.98 -4.01
CA ASP A 59 3.97 -0.89 -3.32
C ASP A 59 3.16 -0.23 -2.22
N ALA A 60 3.88 0.44 -1.32
CA ALA A 60 3.32 1.24 -0.24
C ALA A 60 3.98 2.61 -0.14
N TYR A 61 3.16 3.64 0.05
CA TYR A 61 3.57 5.03 0.06
C TYR A 61 3.11 5.70 1.35
N VAL A 62 4.00 6.44 1.98
CA VAL A 62 3.60 7.32 3.08
C VAL A 62 2.98 8.58 2.50
N LEU A 63 1.72 8.87 2.86
CA LEU A 63 1.04 10.09 2.44
C LEU A 63 1.28 11.25 3.41
N ASP A 64 1.24 10.96 4.71
CA ASP A 64 1.51 11.88 5.82
C ASP A 64 1.89 11.07 7.09
N SER A 65 1.96 11.73 8.26
CA SER A 65 2.31 11.06 9.53
C SER A 65 1.27 10.05 10.03
N GLY A 66 0.04 10.13 9.54
CA GLY A 66 -1.10 9.30 9.94
C GLY A 66 -1.47 8.22 8.94
N HIS A 67 -1.04 8.33 7.68
CA HIS A 67 -1.60 7.54 6.58
C HIS A 67 -0.56 6.93 5.64
N VAL A 68 -0.77 5.66 5.34
CA VAL A 68 -0.06 4.89 4.33
C VAL A 68 -1.05 4.49 3.24
N LEU A 69 -0.63 4.60 1.99
CA LEU A 69 -1.35 4.11 0.83
C LEU A 69 -0.68 2.84 0.32
N VAL A 70 -1.41 1.74 0.25
CA VAL A 70 -0.96 0.49 -0.39
C VAL A 70 -1.61 0.35 -1.74
N THR A 71 -0.82 -0.01 -2.75
CA THR A 71 -1.27 -0.26 -4.11
C THR A 71 -1.33 -1.75 -4.37
N GLY A 72 -2.42 -2.20 -5.00
CA GLY A 72 -2.49 -3.56 -5.50
C GLY A 72 -3.34 -3.72 -6.76
N LYS A 73 -3.15 -4.86 -7.40
CA LYS A 73 -3.83 -5.29 -8.62
C LYS A 73 -4.83 -6.38 -8.24
N LEU A 74 -6.12 -6.05 -8.31
CA LEU A 74 -7.17 -7.03 -8.10
C LEU A 74 -7.46 -7.76 -9.41
N LYS A 75 -7.47 -9.10 -9.38
CA LYS A 75 -7.70 -9.95 -10.56
C LYS A 75 -9.00 -10.74 -10.44
N PRO A 76 -10.18 -10.10 -10.56
CA PRO A 76 -11.44 -10.83 -10.56
C PRO A 76 -11.49 -11.81 -11.74
N GLN A 77 -11.92 -13.05 -11.48
CA GLN A 77 -11.95 -14.14 -12.45
C GLN A 77 -12.54 -13.71 -13.81
N GLY A 78 -11.75 -13.87 -14.87
CA GLY A 78 -12.15 -13.59 -16.25
C GLY A 78 -12.24 -12.10 -16.63
N ARG A 79 -11.74 -11.18 -15.80
CA ARG A 79 -11.70 -9.73 -16.09
C ARG A 79 -10.27 -9.22 -16.15
N THR A 80 -10.11 -8.06 -16.81
CA THR A 80 -8.84 -7.32 -16.77
C THR A 80 -8.53 -6.91 -15.33
N PRO A 81 -7.28 -7.10 -14.85
CA PRO A 81 -6.86 -6.63 -13.54
C PRO A 81 -7.15 -5.14 -13.35
N GLY A 82 -7.67 -4.78 -12.18
CA GLY A 82 -7.92 -3.39 -11.81
C GLY A 82 -6.96 -2.92 -10.73
N ILE A 83 -6.35 -1.75 -10.92
CA ILE A 83 -5.59 -1.10 -9.85
C ILE A 83 -6.55 -0.64 -8.76
N CYS A 84 -6.18 -0.88 -7.51
CA CYS A 84 -6.85 -0.30 -6.36
C CYS A 84 -5.85 0.17 -5.31
N HIS A 85 -6.28 1.12 -4.50
CA HIS A 85 -5.48 1.64 -3.38
C HIS A 85 -6.25 1.44 -2.07
N TRP A 86 -5.54 0.96 -1.06
CA TRP A 86 -6.03 0.85 0.31
C TRP A 86 -5.33 1.87 1.21
N LEU A 87 -6.10 2.47 2.10
CA LEU A 87 -5.59 3.38 3.10
C LEU A 87 -5.36 2.63 4.41
N PHE A 88 -4.24 2.89 5.05
CA PHE A 88 -3.83 2.32 6.32
C PHE A 88 -3.47 3.42 7.31
N LYS A 89 -3.75 3.17 8.59
CA LYS A 89 -3.24 4.01 9.68
C LYS A 89 -1.75 3.74 9.86
N ALA A 90 -0.91 4.75 9.61
CA ALA A 90 0.55 4.61 9.62
C ALA A 90 1.10 4.07 10.94
N ALA A 91 0.52 4.47 12.08
CA ALA A 91 1.04 4.11 13.40
C ALA A 91 0.85 2.62 13.77
N THR A 92 -0.13 1.93 13.17
CA THR A 92 -0.53 0.58 13.57
C THR A 92 -0.71 -0.38 12.40
N LEU A 93 -0.61 0.12 11.16
CA LEU A 93 -0.96 -0.61 9.93
C LEU A 93 -2.37 -1.20 9.97
N GLN A 94 -3.31 -0.51 10.65
CA GLN A 94 -4.71 -0.90 10.61
C GLN A 94 -5.31 -0.43 9.27
N PRO A 95 -5.99 -1.31 8.49
CA PRO A 95 -6.67 -0.89 7.28
C PRO A 95 -7.84 0.05 7.61
N LEU A 96 -7.87 1.20 6.95
CA LEU A 96 -8.96 2.19 7.01
C LEU A 96 -9.97 1.97 5.88
N GLY A 97 -9.60 1.22 4.86
CA GLY A 97 -10.48 0.77 3.79
C GLY A 97 -9.93 1.06 2.40
N ARG A 98 -10.65 0.56 1.39
CA ARG A 98 -10.32 0.77 -0.02
C ARG A 98 -10.83 2.12 -0.51
N LEU A 99 -9.96 2.88 -1.17
CA LEU A 99 -10.32 4.17 -1.75
C LEU A 99 -11.16 4.00 -3.02
N ARG A 100 -12.06 4.96 -3.25
CA ARG A 100 -12.91 5.02 -4.44
C ARG A 100 -12.57 6.28 -5.22
N TYR A 101 -12.16 6.11 -6.46
CA TYR A 101 -11.83 7.20 -7.36
C TYR A 101 -12.96 7.41 -8.38
N PRO A 102 -13.24 8.66 -8.77
CA PRO A 102 -14.22 8.96 -9.81
C PRO A 102 -13.74 8.58 -11.22
N VAL A 103 -12.44 8.30 -11.38
CA VAL A 103 -11.81 7.85 -12.62
C VAL A 103 -10.87 6.67 -12.30
N PRO A 104 -10.51 5.83 -13.29
CA PRO A 104 -9.50 4.81 -13.09
C PRO A 104 -8.16 5.41 -12.64
N VAL A 105 -7.39 4.65 -11.86
CA VAL A 105 -6.07 5.05 -11.35
C VAL A 105 -4.99 4.09 -11.82
N SER A 106 -3.75 4.58 -11.89
CA SER A 106 -2.54 3.80 -12.17
C SER A 106 -1.88 3.29 -10.89
N GLU A 107 -0.99 2.32 -11.04
CA GLU A 107 -0.05 1.91 -9.98
C GLU A 107 0.97 3.01 -9.62
N ASP A 108 1.26 3.91 -10.56
CA ASP A 108 2.13 5.07 -10.33
C ASP A 108 1.47 6.05 -9.37
N VAL A 109 1.97 6.08 -8.13
CA VAL A 109 1.57 7.04 -7.08
C VAL A 109 2.73 7.97 -6.78
N THR A 110 2.46 9.27 -6.64
CA THR A 110 3.42 10.24 -6.11
C THR A 110 2.83 10.90 -4.86
N PRO A 111 3.29 10.55 -3.65
CA PRO A 111 2.85 11.24 -2.44
C PRO A 111 3.39 12.68 -2.38
N LEU A 112 2.60 13.60 -1.84
CA LEU A 112 2.98 15.01 -1.68
C LEU A 112 3.42 15.36 -0.23
N GLY A 113 3.19 14.46 0.72
CA GLY A 113 3.68 14.57 2.10
C GLY A 113 2.73 15.27 3.09
N ASP A 114 1.60 15.77 2.60
CA ASP A 114 0.55 16.47 3.37
C ASP A 114 -0.78 15.71 3.40
N GLY A 115 -0.75 14.41 3.06
CA GLY A 115 -1.94 13.57 2.92
C GLY A 115 -2.52 13.60 1.51
N ALA A 116 -1.97 14.41 0.60
CA ALA A 116 -2.29 14.40 -0.82
C ALA A 116 -1.33 13.51 -1.64
N TRP A 117 -1.81 13.06 -2.79
CA TRP A 117 -1.03 12.29 -3.75
C TRP A 117 -1.52 12.49 -5.18
N LEU A 118 -0.65 12.15 -6.12
CA LEU A 118 -0.94 12.15 -7.55
C LEU A 118 -1.04 10.73 -8.08
N THR A 119 -1.94 10.51 -9.04
CA THR A 119 -1.96 9.32 -9.91
C THR A 119 -2.00 9.75 -11.37
N ARG A 120 -1.71 8.84 -12.30
CA ARG A 120 -1.79 9.12 -13.75
C ARG A 120 -2.89 8.30 -14.40
N HIS A 121 -3.66 8.90 -15.30
CA HIS A 121 -4.59 8.18 -16.15
C HIS A 121 -4.75 8.88 -17.50
N GLY A 122 -4.65 8.14 -18.60
CA GLY A 122 -4.79 8.71 -19.95
C GLY A 122 -3.81 9.85 -20.27
N GLY A 123 -2.62 9.85 -19.66
CA GLY A 123 -1.62 10.92 -19.80
C GLY A 123 -1.90 12.16 -18.95
N GLN A 124 -2.97 12.19 -18.16
CA GLN A 124 -3.29 13.27 -17.24
C GLN A 124 -2.91 12.91 -15.81
N LEU A 125 -2.45 13.90 -15.04
CA LEU A 125 -2.25 13.78 -13.61
C LEU A 125 -3.55 14.13 -12.89
N HIS A 126 -3.91 13.30 -11.92
CA HIS A 126 -5.04 13.53 -11.02
C HIS A 126 -4.51 13.73 -9.61
N HIS A 127 -5.04 14.74 -8.93
CA HIS A 127 -4.70 15.08 -7.56
C HIS A 127 -5.78 14.61 -6.61
N TRP A 128 -5.36 13.97 -5.51
CA TRP A 128 -6.23 13.41 -4.50
C TRP A 128 -5.75 13.85 -3.12
N ALA A 129 -6.66 13.93 -2.15
CA ALA A 129 -6.34 14.24 -0.77
C ALA A 129 -7.34 13.56 0.17
N LEU A 130 -6.88 13.29 1.39
CA LEU A 130 -7.75 12.95 2.50
C LEU A 130 -8.51 14.23 2.93
N GLY A 131 -9.83 14.14 3.05
CA GLY A 131 -10.70 15.27 3.39
C GLY A 131 -10.64 15.67 4.85
#